data_AF-A0A949XET3-F1
#
_entry.id   AF-A0A949XET3-F1
#
_cell.length_a   1.000
_cell.length_b   1.000
_cell.length_c   1.000
_cell.angle_alpha   90.00
_cell.angle_beta   90.00
_cell.angle_gamma   90.00
#
_symmetry.space_group_name_H-M   'P 1'
#
loop_
_entity.id
_entity.type
_entity.pdbx_description
1 polymer ?
#
loop_
_entity_poly.entity_id
_entity_poly.type
_entity_poly.pdbx_seq_one_letter_code
_entity_poly.pdbx_strand_id
1 'polypeptide(L)'
;MKLTVPDQVKTITLSDGTIATLRRPRGRDLVRAQAVAGTDNKFQFTCAMLAQVAQLAGEPCVMEDIMELWASDIDLLSKAAADDFLSSSAPSSPS
;
A
#
# COMPACT_ATOMS: atom_id res chain seq x y z
N MET A 1 3.05 1.72 -24.92
CA MET A 1 4.18 1.35 -24.04
C MET A 1 3.64 0.55 -22.86
N LYS A 2 3.99 -0.74 -22.73
CA LYS A 2 3.77 -1.48 -21.48
C LYS A 2 4.92 -1.11 -20.55
N LEU A 3 4.63 -0.36 -19.49
CA LEU A 3 5.55 -0.17 -18.37
C LEU A 3 5.68 -1.50 -17.62
N THR A 4 6.59 -2.35 -18.06
CA THR A 4 7.04 -3.55 -17.33
C THR A 4 8.18 -3.15 -16.39
N VAL A 5 7.86 -2.35 -15.37
CA VAL A 5 8.67 -2.35 -14.15
C VAL A 5 8.17 -3.55 -13.34
N PRO A 6 9.03 -4.48 -12.90
CA PRO A 6 8.60 -5.54 -11.98
C PRO A 6 7.97 -4.86 -10.75
N ASP A 7 6.76 -5.28 -10.37
CA ASP A 7 6.14 -4.79 -9.14
C ASP A 7 7.08 -5.21 -8.00
N GLN A 8 7.81 -4.25 -7.43
CA GLN A 8 8.53 -4.50 -6.20
C GLN A 8 7.49 -4.80 -5.12
N VAL A 9 7.62 -5.96 -4.51
CA VAL A 9 6.77 -6.42 -3.41
C VAL A 9 7.60 -6.37 -2.14
N LYS A 10 7.13 -5.61 -1.16
CA LYS A 10 7.68 -5.56 0.19
C LYS A 10 6.92 -6.53 1.07
N THR A 11 7.64 -7.20 1.96
CA THR A 11 7.06 -8.08 2.97
C THR A 11 7.24 -7.45 4.33
N ILE A 12 6.17 -7.36 5.11
CA ILE A 12 6.12 -6.73 6.43
C ILE A 12 5.45 -7.70 7.39
N THR A 13 6.07 -7.95 8.54
CA THR A 13 5.44 -8.70 9.63
C THR A 13 4.69 -7.74 10.52
N LEU A 14 3.38 -7.93 10.67
CA LEU A 14 2.53 -7.14 11.55
C LEU A 14 2.73 -7.56 13.02
N SER A 15 2.22 -6.74 13.93
CA SER A 15 2.40 -6.95 15.38
C SER A 15 1.82 -8.27 15.92
N ASP A 16 0.80 -8.81 15.27
CA ASP A 16 0.19 -10.10 15.58
C ASP A 16 0.91 -11.31 14.94
N GLY A 17 1.97 -11.05 14.17
CA GLY A 17 2.73 -12.05 13.41
C GLY A 17 2.20 -12.29 11.98
N THR A 18 1.10 -11.66 11.58
CA THR A 18 0.55 -11.77 10.23
C THR A 18 1.55 -11.21 9.21
N ILE A 19 1.75 -11.91 8.10
CA ILE A 19 2.60 -11.44 7.01
C ILE A 19 1.77 -10.61 6.03
N ALA A 20 2.10 -9.34 5.91
CA ALA A 20 1.56 -8.44 4.89
C ALA A 20 2.54 -8.34 3.71
N THR A 21 2.03 -8.42 2.48
CA THR A 21 2.80 -8.12 1.27
C THR A 21 2.22 -6.90 0.59
N LEU A 22 3.07 -5.92 0.26
CA LEU A 22 2.66 -4.68 -0.41
C LEU A 22 3.37 -4.56 -1.75
N ARG A 23 2.60 -4.39 -2.82
CA ARG A 23 3.15 -3.98 -4.12
C ARG A 23 3.22 -2.47 -4.25
N ARG A 24 4.06 -1.98 -5.15
CA ARG A 24 4.09 -0.57 -5.53
C ARG A 24 2.70 -0.07 -5.99
N PRO A 25 2.16 1.01 -5.39
CA PRO A 25 0.91 1.61 -5.84
C PRO A 25 1.02 2.19 -7.25
N ARG A 26 -0.06 2.08 -8.03
CA ARG A 26 -0.22 2.72 -9.35
C ARG A 26 -1.37 3.74 -9.28
N GLY A 27 -1.39 4.70 -10.20
CA GLY A 27 -2.45 5.73 -10.24
C GLY A 27 -3.88 5.16 -10.26
N ARG A 28 -4.10 4.00 -10.91
CA ARG A 28 -5.40 3.31 -10.91
C ARG A 28 -5.86 2.89 -9.50
N ASP A 29 -4.92 2.61 -8.61
CA ASP A 29 -5.20 2.17 -7.24
C ASP A 29 -5.72 3.35 -6.42
N LEU A 30 -5.19 4.56 -6.66
CA LEU A 30 -5.70 5.80 -6.04
C LEU A 30 -7.15 6.09 -6.46
N VAL A 31 -7.47 5.92 -7.74
CA VAL A 31 -8.84 6.11 -8.24
C VAL A 31 -9.80 5.09 -7.62
N ARG A 32 -9.38 3.83 -7.50
CA ARG A 32 -10.17 2.78 -6.83
C ARG A 32 -10.34 3.06 -5.34
N ALA A 33 -9.27 3.47 -4.66
CA ALA A 33 -9.31 3.85 -3.25
C ALA A 33 -10.29 5.00 -3.01
N GLN A 34 -10.28 6.03 -3.86
CA GLN A 34 -11.23 7.14 -3.79
C GLN A 34 -12.67 6.67 -3.95
N ALA A 35 -12.92 5.75 -4.90
CA ALA A 35 -14.26 5.20 -5.12
C ALA A 35 -14.75 4.36 -3.93
N VAL A 36 -13.86 3.60 -3.30
CA VAL A 36 -14.17 2.76 -2.13
C VAL A 36 -14.38 3.60 -0.88
N ALA A 37 -13.53 4.58 -0.62
CA ALA A 37 -13.62 5.42 0.57
C ALA A 37 -14.93 6.23 0.61
N GLY A 38 -15.48 6.61 -0.55
CA GLY A 38 -16.79 7.24 -0.70
C GLY A 38 -16.96 8.60 -0.03
N THR A 39 -15.95 9.09 0.70
CA THR A 39 -15.96 10.34 1.47
C THR A 39 -14.62 11.07 1.32
N ASP A 40 -14.57 12.33 1.76
CA ASP A 40 -13.32 13.12 1.84
C ASP A 40 -12.49 12.77 3.10
N ASN A 41 -12.82 11.67 3.80
CA ASN A 41 -12.08 11.23 4.97
C ASN A 41 -10.72 10.65 4.56
N LYS A 42 -9.65 11.38 4.88
CA LYS A 42 -8.27 10.98 4.59
C LYS A 42 -7.89 9.62 5.17
N PHE A 43 -8.37 9.27 6.36
CA PHE A 43 -8.06 8.00 6.98
C PHE A 43 -8.69 6.83 6.22
N GLN A 44 -9.97 6.96 5.83
CA GLN A 44 -10.65 5.96 5.00
C GLN A 44 -9.98 5.81 3.63
N PHE A 45 -9.58 6.92 3.01
CA PHE A 45 -8.81 6.89 1.77
C PHE A 45 -7.50 6.11 1.93
N THR A 46 -6.74 6.36 3.01
CA THR A 46 -5.50 5.61 3.29
C THR A 46 -5.76 4.12 3.46
N CYS A 47 -6.78 3.74 4.24
CA CYS A 47 -7.13 2.33 4.44
C CYS A 47 -7.54 1.65 3.13
N ALA A 48 -8.38 2.32 2.33
CA ALA A 48 -8.80 1.83 1.02
C ALA A 48 -7.60 1.70 0.06
N MET A 49 -6.67 2.65 0.09
CA MET A 49 -5.45 2.62 -0.74
C MET A 49 -4.55 1.44 -0.37
N LEU A 50 -4.32 1.22 0.92
CA LEU A 50 -3.57 0.06 1.41
C LEU A 50 -4.21 -1.26 0.96
N ALA A 51 -5.54 -1.39 1.08
CA ALA A 51 -6.26 -2.58 0.66
C ALA A 51 -6.09 -2.90 -0.85
N GLN A 52 -5.92 -1.89 -1.71
CA GLN A 52 -5.69 -2.12 -3.15
C GLN A 52 -4.32 -2.70 -3.48
N VAL A 53 -3.35 -2.54 -2.57
CA VAL A 53 -1.94 -2.87 -2.82
C VAL A 53 -1.38 -3.90 -1.86
N ALA A 54 -2.12 -4.22 -0.79
CA ALA A 54 -1.72 -5.17 0.23
C ALA A 54 -2.42 -6.53 0.08
N GLN A 55 -1.72 -7.58 0.46
CA GLN A 55 -2.30 -8.85 0.84
C GLN A 55 -1.96 -9.14 2.30
N LEU A 56 -2.90 -9.67 3.06
CA LEU A 56 -2.72 -10.09 4.45
C LEU A 56 -2.76 -11.61 4.48
N ALA A 57 -1.72 -12.23 5.05
CA ALA A 57 -1.54 -13.69 5.04
C ALA A 57 -1.61 -14.31 3.63
N GLY A 58 -1.23 -13.56 2.59
CA GLY A 58 -1.27 -13.99 1.19
C GLY A 58 -2.60 -13.79 0.47
N GLU A 59 -3.64 -13.33 1.17
CA GLU A 59 -4.96 -13.07 0.60
C GLU A 59 -5.20 -11.58 0.35
N PRO A 60 -5.90 -11.20 -0.74
CA PRO A 60 -6.37 -9.82 -0.91
C PRO A 60 -7.25 -9.39 0.26
N CYS A 61 -7.14 -8.13 0.67
CA CYS A 61 -7.92 -7.54 1.75
C CYS A 61 -8.79 -6.39 1.26
N VAL A 62 -9.79 -6.01 2.06
CA VAL A 62 -10.66 -4.85 1.82
C VAL A 62 -10.31 -3.70 2.78
N MET A 63 -10.94 -2.54 2.59
CA MET A 63 -10.70 -1.35 3.43
C MET A 63 -10.99 -1.67 4.91
N GLU A 64 -12.07 -2.40 5.17
CA GLU A 64 -12.54 -2.78 6.49
C GLU A 64 -11.50 -3.64 7.22
N ASP A 65 -10.86 -4.60 6.53
CA ASP A 65 -9.81 -5.43 7.11
C ASP A 65 -8.62 -4.57 7.58
N ILE A 66 -8.25 -3.54 6.81
CA ILE A 66 -7.18 -2.61 7.18
C ILE A 66 -7.60 -1.75 8.38
N MET A 67 -8.88 -1.36 8.47
CA MET A 67 -9.40 -0.56 9.59
C MET A 67 -9.45 -1.33 10.91
N GLU A 68 -9.50 -2.67 10.86
CA GLU A 68 -9.44 -3.54 12.04
C GLU A 68 -8.00 -3.82 12.52
N LEU A 69 -6.97 -3.39 11.77
CA LEU A 69 -5.59 -3.48 12.21
C LEU A 69 -5.28 -2.51 13.35
N TRP A 70 -4.24 -2.83 14.12
CA TRP A 70 -3.68 -1.88 15.07
C TRP A 70 -3.20 -0.61 14.36
N ALA A 71 -3.47 0.56 14.96
CA ALA A 71 -3.07 1.83 14.36
C ALA A 71 -1.56 1.92 14.04
N SER A 72 -0.71 1.26 14.84
CA SER A 72 0.73 1.14 14.57
C SER A 72 1.05 0.33 13.31
N ASP A 73 0.28 -0.72 13.04
CA ASP A 73 0.43 -1.54 11.84
C ASP A 73 -0.06 -0.76 10.61
N ILE A 74 -1.17 -0.01 10.71
CA ILE A 74 -1.63 0.87 9.63
C ILE A 74 -0.57 1.93 9.29
N ASP A 75 0.05 2.56 10.30
CA ASP A 75 1.14 3.52 10.10
C ASP A 75 2.37 2.88 9.46
N LEU A 76 2.75 1.68 9.89
CA LEU A 76 3.85 0.90 9.31
C LEU A 76 3.61 0.60 7.83
N LEU A 77 2.41 0.11 7.48
CA LEU A 77 2.02 -0.17 6.11
C LEU A 77 1.99 1.12 5.26
N SER A 78 1.44 2.21 5.81
CA SER A 78 1.37 3.52 5.15
C SER A 78 2.75 4.07 4.79
N LYS A 79 3.71 3.99 5.72
CA LYS A 79 5.10 4.40 5.48
C LYS A 79 5.75 3.57 4.38
N ALA A 80 5.59 2.25 4.42
CA ALA A 80 6.15 1.37 3.41
C ALA A 80 5.60 1.63 1.99
N ALA A 81 4.31 1.96 1.88
CA ALA A 81 3.66 2.35 0.63
C ALA A 81 4.10 3.74 0.15
N ALA A 82 4.27 4.70 1.07
CA ALA A 82 4.69 6.07 0.77
C ALA A 82 6.15 6.14 0.30
N ASP A 83 7.04 5.31 0.87
CA ASP A 83 8.43 5.22 0.44
C ASP A 83 8.52 4.93 -1.07
N ASP A 84 7.66 4.08 -1.63
CA ASP A 84 7.69 3.78 -3.08
C ASP A 84 7.07 4.88 -3.95
N PHE A 85 6.21 5.72 -3.36
CA PHE A 85 5.63 6.88 -4.03
C PHE A 85 6.63 8.04 -4.09
N LEU A 86 7.38 8.25 -3.00
CA LEU A 86 8.31 9.38 -2.85
C LEU A 86 9.76 9.05 -3.25
N SER A 87 10.16 7.78 -3.29
CA SER A 87 11.50 7.33 -3.70
C SER A 87 11.75 7.43 -5.22
N SER A 88 11.07 8.34 -5.92
CA SER A 88 11.44 8.77 -7.28
C SER A 88 12.61 9.77 -7.28
N SER A 89 13.61 9.60 -6.41
CA SER A 89 14.85 10.36 -6.46
C SER A 89 16.05 9.45 -6.75
N ALA A 90 16.67 9.73 -7.89
CA ALA A 90 17.96 9.27 -8.42
C ALA A 90 17.97 7.92 -9.16
N PRO A 91 18.13 7.90 -10.50
CA PRO A 91 19.00 6.91 -11.09
C PRO A 91 20.40 7.14 -10.50
N SER A 92 20.93 6.16 -9.79
CA SER A 92 22.35 6.12 -9.46
C SER A 92 23.13 6.03 -10.76
N SER A 93 23.56 7.16 -11.31
CA SER A 93 24.53 7.20 -12.39
C SER A 93 25.83 6.54 -11.89
N PRO A 94 26.35 5.52 -12.57
CA PRO A 94 27.70 5.03 -12.31
C PRO A 94 28.67 5.89 -13.12
N SER A 95 29.61 6.54 -12.44
CA SER A 95 31.03 6.75 -12.82
C SER A 95 31.60 7.94 -12.06
#